data_AF-A0A7J7DK65-F1
#
_entry.id   AF-A0A7J7DK65-F1
#
_cell.length_a   1.000
_cell.length_b   1.000
_cell.length_c   1.000
_cell.angle_alpha   90.00
_cell.angle_beta   90.00
_cell.angle_gamma   90.00
#
_symmetry.space_group_name_H-M   'P 1'
#
loop_
_entity.id
_entity.type
_entity.pdbx_description
1 polymer ?
#
loop_
_entity_poly.entity_id
_entity_poly.type
_entity_poly.pdbx_seq_one_letter_code
_entity_poly.pdbx_strand_id
1 'polypeptide(L)' 'MEPALKKALIDDLDRFVSSRDYHRRVGKAWKRGYLLYGPPGTGKSSLVAAMANYLQFHFYDLEIFLGNIYKNSDLRT' A
#
# COMPACT_ATOMS: atom_id res chain seq x y z
N MET A 1 -16.15 0.64 9.04
CA MET A 1 -15.44 1.71 8.30
C MET A 1 -16.46 2.76 7.94
N GLU A 2 -16.20 4.02 8.27
CA GLU A 2 -16.99 5.16 7.80
C GLU A 2 -17.15 5.10 6.26
N PRO A 3 -18.38 5.13 5.71
CA PRO A 3 -18.62 5.06 4.27
C PRO A 3 -17.85 6.13 3.48
N ALA A 4 -17.64 7.31 4.09
CA ALA A 4 -16.86 8.40 3.53
C ALA A 4 -15.38 8.03 3.31
N LEU A 5 -14.78 7.31 4.27
CA LEU A 5 -13.38 6.90 4.17
C LEU A 5 -13.16 5.87 3.06
N LYS A 6 -14.10 4.93 2.90
CA LYS A 6 -14.05 3.95 1.81
C LYS A 6 -14.11 4.65 0.45
N LYS A 7 -15.00 5.64 0.30
CA LYS A 7 -15.14 6.39 -0.95
C LYS A 7 -13.86 7.17 -1.26
N ALA A 8 -13.31 7.90 -0.29
CA ALA A 8 -12.07 8.65 -0.47
C ALA A 8 -10.89 7.75 -0.89
N LEU A 9 -10.82 6.53 -0.35
CA LEU A 9 -9.80 5.55 -0.71
C LEU A 9 -9.95 5.10 -2.18
N ILE A 10 -11.17 4.78 -2.62
CA ILE A 10 -11.45 4.35 -3.99
C ILE A 10 -11.14 5.49 -4.98
N ASP A 11 -11.60 6.70 -4.68
CA ASP A 11 -11.36 7.88 -5.54
C ASP A 11 -9.85 8.15 -5.70
N ASP A 12 -9.05 7.94 -4.64
CA ASP A 12 -7.59 8.07 -4.69
C ASP A 12 -6.92 6.96 -5.52
N LEU A 13 -7.43 5.73 -5.42
CA LEU A 13 -6.96 4.60 -6.23
C LEU A 13 -7.20 4.83 -7.72
N ASP A 14 -8.40 5.28 -8.11
CA ASP A 14 -8.74 5.59 -9.50
C ASP A 14 -7.88 6.72 -10.06
N ARG A 15 -7.62 7.75 -9.24
CA ARG A 15 -6.71 8.84 -9.59
C ARG A 15 -5.27 8.33 -9.78
N PHE A 16 -4.82 7.40 -8.95
CA PHE A 16 -3.50 6.83 -9.09
C PHE A 16 -3.35 6.03 -10.39
N VAL A 17 -4.34 5.20 -10.75
CA VAL A 17 -4.35 4.41 -11.98
C VAL A 17 -4.35 5.31 -13.23
N SER A 18 -5.22 6.31 -13.28
CA SER A 18 -5.30 7.26 -14.41
C SER A 18 -4.03 8.11 -14.57
N SER A 19 -3.26 8.33 -13.50
CA SER A 19 -2.03 9.12 -13.55
C SER A 19 -0.80 8.39 -14.10
N ARG A 20 -0.93 7.10 -14.49
CA ARG A 20 0.20 6.28 -14.98
C ARG A 20 0.91 6.91 -16.18
N ASP A 21 0.17 7.31 -17.19
CA ASP A 21 0.74 7.89 -18.42
C ASP A 21 1.38 9.26 -18.17
N TYR A 22 0.80 10.03 -17.25
CA TYR A 22 1.37 11.30 -16.83
C TYR A 22 2.73 11.11 -16.14
N HIS A 23 2.84 10.18 -15.19
CA HIS A 23 4.11 9.89 -14.52
C HIS A 23 5.17 9.38 -15.49
N ARG A 24 4.77 8.54 -16.47
CA ARG A 24 5.66 8.06 -17.53
C ARG A 24 6.18 9.20 -18.41
N ARG A 25 5.34 10.17 -18.77
CA ARG A 25 5.74 11.34 -19.58
C ARG A 25 6.67 12.28 -18.84
N VAL A 26 6.45 12.49 -17.54
CA VAL A 26 7.23 13.41 -16.70
C VAL A 26 8.51 12.75 -16.16
N GLY A 27 8.71 11.45 -16.41
CA GLY A 27 9.90 10.71 -15.95
C GLY A 27 9.95 10.46 -14.43
N LYS A 28 8.81 10.58 -13.73
CA LYS A 28 8.73 10.35 -12.28
C LYS A 28 8.32 8.91 -11.97
N ALA A 29 8.83 8.37 -10.87
CA ALA A 29 8.46 7.05 -10.39
C ALA A 29 6.95 7.01 -10.06
N TRP A 30 6.21 6.12 -10.72
CA TRP A 30 4.79 5.89 -10.49
C TRP A 30 4.61 4.96 -9.28
N LYS A 31 4.55 5.54 -8.07
CA LYS A 31 4.45 4.80 -6.79
C LYS A 31 3.45 5.47 -5.85
N ARG A 32 2.71 4.68 -5.08
CA ARG A 32 1.78 5.14 -4.03
C ARG A 32 1.92 4.25 -2.80
N GLY A 33 1.93 4.85 -1.61
CA GLY A 33 2.01 4.14 -0.34
C GLY A 33 0.83 4.51 0.57
N TYR A 34 0.30 3.52 1.28
CA TYR A 34 -0.76 3.67 2.29
C TYR A 34 -0.28 3.15 3.63
N LEU A 35 -0.54 3.89 4.71
CA LEU A 35 -0.28 3.46 6.08
C LEU A 35 -1.63 3.19 6.78
N LEU A 36 -1.92 1.91 7.04
CA LEU A 36 -3.11 1.49 7.77
C LEU A 36 -2.72 1.23 9.23
N TYR A 37 -3.18 2.06 10.15
CA TYR A 37 -2.91 1.93 11.58
C TYR A 37 -4.21 1.76 12.39
N GLY A 38 -4.13 1.06 13.51
CA GLY A 38 -5.25 0.88 14.43
C GLY A 38 -5.19 -0.43 15.21
N PRO A 39 -6.09 -0.64 16.19
CA PRO A 39 -6.11 -1.82 17.06
C PRO A 39 -6.07 -3.16 16.29
N PRO A 40 -5.49 -4.23 16.85
CA PRO A 40 -5.53 -5.55 16.21
C PRO A 40 -6.97 -6.01 15.97
N GLY A 41 -7.22 -6.74 14.89
CA GLY A 41 -8.56 -7.23 14.55
C GLY A 41 -9.48 -6.24 13.83
N THR A 42 -9.05 -5.00 13.52
CA THR A 42 -9.88 -4.01 12.80
C THR A 42 -9.97 -4.21 11.28
N GLY A 43 -9.57 -5.37 10.76
CA GLY A 43 -9.72 -5.71 9.34
C GLY A 43 -8.76 -4.97 8.39
N LYS A 44 -7.64 -4.44 8.89
CA LYS A 44 -6.62 -3.76 8.06
C LYS A 44 -6.09 -4.65 6.93
N SER A 45 -5.73 -5.90 7.23
CA SER A 45 -5.26 -6.85 6.21
C SER A 45 -6.38 -7.21 5.23
N SER A 46 -7.61 -7.37 5.70
CA SER A 46 -8.78 -7.61 4.85
C SER A 46 -9.06 -6.45 3.89
N LEU A 47 -8.83 -5.20 4.33
CA LEU A 47 -8.95 -4.02 3.48
C LEU A 47 -7.90 -4.03 2.37
N VAL A 48 -6.64 -4.36 2.68
CA VAL A 48 -5.57 -4.47 1.67
C VAL A 48 -5.93 -5.52 0.62
N ALA A 49 -6.43 -6.68 1.04
CA ALA A 49 -6.88 -7.72 0.11
C ALA A 49 -8.04 -7.24 -0.78
N ALA A 50 -9.01 -6.52 -0.20
CA ALA A 50 -10.11 -5.93 -0.98
C ALA A 50 -9.63 -4.87 -1.99
N MET A 51 -8.64 -4.05 -1.62
CA MET A 51 -8.03 -3.07 -2.54
C MET A 51 -7.31 -3.76 -3.70
N ALA A 52 -6.54 -4.81 -3.42
CA ALA A 52 -5.84 -5.58 -4.45
C ALA A 52 -6.82 -6.22 -5.44
N ASN A 53 -7.91 -6.81 -4.93
CA ASN A 53 -9.00 -7.34 -5.75
C ASN A 53 -9.68 -6.26 -6.58
N TYR A 54 -9.92 -5.08 -6.01
CA TYR A 54 -10.55 -3.96 -6.74
C TYR A 54 -9.71 -3.49 -7.93
N LEU A 55 -8.40 -3.35 -7.73
CA LEU A 55 -7.47 -2.90 -8.77
C LEU A 55 -7.14 -3.97 -9.82
N GLN A 56 -7.51 -5.23 -9.58
CA GLN A 56 -7.06 -6.39 -10.38
C GLN A 56 -5.53 -6.45 -10.51
N PHE A 57 -4.82 -5.99 -9.47
CA PHE A 57 -3.35 -6.03 -9.45
C PHE A 57 -2.87 -7.32 -8.81
N HIS A 58 -1.72 -7.83 -9.27
CA HIS A 58 -1.05 -8.92 -8.57
C HIS A 58 -0.60 -8.45 -7.18
N PHE A 59 -1.15 -9.07 -6.14
CA PHE A 59 -0.82 -8.79 -4.75
C PHE A 59 0.46 -9.54 -4.36
N TYR A 60 1.42 -8.84 -3.76
CA TYR A 60 2.61 -9.42 -3.16
C TYR A 60 2.59 -9.11 -1.68
N ASP A 61 2.42 -10.13 -0.85
CA ASP A 61 2.57 -9.99 0.59
C ASP A 61 4.06 -10.09 0.95
N LEU A 62 4.60 -9.04 1.58
CA LEU A 62 5.99 -8.99 2.01
C LEU A 62 5.99 -8.77 3.51
N GLU A 63 6.09 -9.86 4.26
CA GLU A 63 6.31 -9.80 5.69
C GLU A 63 7.79 -9.52 5.96
N ILE A 64 8.11 -8.29 6.37
CA ILE A 64 9.46 -7.94 6.79
C ILE A 64 9.65 -8.49 8.21
N PHE A 65 10.26 -9.67 8.31
CA PHE A 65 10.61 -10.26 9.60
C PHE A 65 11.77 -9.45 10.22
N LEU A 66 11.43 -8.52 11.12
CA LEU A 66 12.43 -7.77 11.91
C LEU A 66 13.20 -8.66 12.91
N GLY A 67 12.92 -9.97 12.95
CA GLY A 67 13.52 -10.94 13.87
C GLY A 67 15.04 -11.11 13.76
N ASN A 68 15.66 -10.67 12.66
CA ASN A 68 17.12 -10.79 12.45
C ASN A 68 17.86 -9.45 12.37
N ILE A 69 17.21 -8.31 12.58
CA ILE A 69 17.89 -7.00 12.61
C ILE A 69 17.42 -6.21 13.82
N TYR A 70 17.86 -6.65 15.00
CA TYR A 70 17.64 -5.91 16.25
C TYR A 70 18.75 -4.91 16.54
N LYS A 71 19.86 -4.93 15.79
CA LYS A 71 21.00 -4.05 16.02
C LYS A 71 21.63 -3.59 14.71
N ASN A 72 21.97 -2.30 14.67
CA ASN A 72 22.77 -1.67 13.61
C ASN A 72 24.16 -2.31 13.42
N SER A 73 24.58 -3.22 14.31
CA SER A 73 25.84 -3.97 14.21
C SER A 73 25.84 -5.03 13.12
N ASP A 74 24.66 -5.50 12.69
CA ASP A 74 24.53 -6.64 11.78
C ASP A 74 24.41 -6.17 10.30
N LEU A 75 24.34 -4.85 10.09
CA LEU A 75 24.56 -4.18 8.81
C LEU A 75 26.06 -3.86 8.67
N ARG A 76 26.90 -4.88 8.51
CA ARG A 76 28.29 -4.69 8.07
C ARG A 76 28.49 -5.37 6.71
N THR A 77 28.82 -4.51 5.73
CA THR A 77 29.48 -4.71 4.43
C THR A 77 29.53 -6.12 3.84
#